data_AF-K2DQD1-F1
#
_entry.id   AF-K2DQD1-F1
#
_cell.length_a   1.000
_cell.length_b   1.000
_cell.length_c   1.000
_cell.angle_alpha   90.00
_cell.angle_beta   90.00
_cell.angle_gamma   90.00
#
_symmetry.space_group_name_H-M   'P 1'
#
loop_
_entity.id
_entity.type
_entity.pdbx_description
1 polymer ?
#
loop_
_entity_poly.entity_id
_entity_poly.type
_entity_poly.pdbx_seq_one_letter_code
_entity_poly.pdbx_strand_id
1 'polypeptide(L)'
;MSNHLLITRPNHDVATNYLYYWSQDILEAAKRKARPVVDLKSRRATKKEFTSILKKVQPSLVIINGHGSGSTVMGQDDEPLVTTRDNLDIFKGKIVYARSCKSAQKLGPACVAQGAKAYIGYSDDFVFICDQSKLTKPKQDNTAKLFLEPANQIATGLIKGLTAGDAQIKSMKHYRRNIRRLMTSEVSKEESDLLPYLTWDMRHQVCLGDENARG
;
A
#
# COMPACT_ATOMS: atom_id res chain seq x y z
N MET A 1 3.36 -12.71 -18.02
CA MET A 1 3.38 -12.24 -16.62
C MET A 1 3.45 -13.44 -15.69
N SER A 2 4.29 -13.37 -14.66
CA SER A 2 4.47 -14.46 -13.69
C SER A 2 3.61 -14.21 -12.45
N ASN A 3 3.32 -15.26 -11.67
CA ASN A 3 2.59 -15.18 -10.39
C ASN A 3 3.42 -14.49 -9.26
N HIS A 4 4.54 -13.85 -9.58
CA HIS A 4 5.38 -13.19 -8.59
C HIS A 4 4.68 -11.96 -8.01
N LEU A 5 4.99 -11.69 -6.74
CA LEU A 5 4.75 -10.41 -6.09
C LEU A 5 6.05 -9.62 -6.07
N LEU A 6 6.00 -8.34 -6.44
CA LEU A 6 7.04 -7.36 -6.14
C LEU A 6 6.56 -6.45 -5.02
N ILE A 7 7.39 -6.21 -4.00
CA ILE A 7 7.10 -5.23 -2.95
C ILE A 7 8.30 -4.31 -2.71
N THR A 8 8.05 -3.00 -2.61
CA THR A 8 9.05 -2.04 -2.11
C THR A 8 8.87 -1.81 -0.62
N ARG A 9 9.97 -1.73 0.12
CA ARG A 9 10.00 -1.41 1.55
C ARG A 9 11.15 -0.44 1.82
N PRO A 10 11.06 0.84 1.41
CA PRO A 10 12.05 1.85 1.80
C PRO A 10 12.04 2.04 3.32
N ASN A 11 13.13 2.56 3.86
CA ASN A 11 13.27 2.82 5.29
C ASN A 11 14.34 3.91 5.50
N HIS A 12 13.91 5.17 5.50
CA HIS A 12 14.79 6.35 5.67
C HIS A 12 14.23 7.43 6.59
N ASP A 13 12.96 7.32 6.96
CA ASP A 13 12.31 8.22 7.91
C ASP A 13 11.27 7.48 8.75
N VAL A 14 10.59 8.19 9.65
CA VAL A 14 9.58 7.60 10.54
C VAL A 14 8.46 6.93 9.74
N ALA A 15 7.94 7.59 8.70
CA ALA A 15 6.79 7.07 7.97
C ALA A 15 7.14 5.76 7.26
N THR A 16 8.24 5.78 6.50
CA THR A 16 8.76 4.62 5.78
C THR A 16 9.24 3.51 6.71
N ASN A 17 9.73 3.83 7.92
CA ASN A 17 10.05 2.84 8.95
C ASN A 17 8.80 2.04 9.37
N TYR A 18 7.69 2.70 9.64
CA TYR A 18 6.42 2.01 9.93
C TYR A 18 5.98 1.15 8.75
N LEU A 19 5.99 1.69 7.53
CA LEU A 19 5.62 0.91 6.34
C LEU A 19 6.53 -0.31 6.13
N TYR A 20 7.84 -0.17 6.39
CA TYR A 20 8.84 -1.23 6.27
C TYR A 20 8.51 -2.44 7.15
N TYR A 21 8.23 -2.19 8.43
CA TYR A 21 7.94 -3.24 9.41
C TYR A 21 6.52 -3.79 9.25
N TRP A 22 5.52 -2.95 9.04
CA TRP A 22 4.14 -3.41 8.84
C TRP A 22 3.95 -4.20 7.55
N SER A 23 4.78 -3.98 6.53
CA SER A 23 4.78 -4.78 5.31
C SER A 23 5.29 -6.22 5.51
N GLN A 24 5.89 -6.55 6.66
CA GLN A 24 6.27 -7.94 6.96
C GLN A 24 5.04 -8.87 6.99
N ASP A 25 3.88 -8.37 7.42
CA ASP A 25 2.63 -9.16 7.43
C ASP A 25 2.20 -9.58 6.01
N ILE A 26 2.52 -8.75 5.01
CA ILE A 26 2.28 -9.03 3.60
C ILE A 26 3.22 -10.13 3.11
N LEU A 27 4.52 -10.05 3.47
CA LEU A 27 5.50 -11.07 3.15
C LEU A 27 5.10 -12.43 3.72
N GLU A 28 4.67 -12.45 4.99
CA GLU A 28 4.19 -13.68 5.63
C GLU A 28 2.91 -14.22 4.99
N ALA A 29 2.01 -13.35 4.51
CA ALA A 29 0.85 -13.80 3.75
C ALA A 29 1.23 -14.42 2.41
N ALA A 30 2.20 -13.86 1.70
CA ALA A 30 2.71 -14.41 0.45
C ALA A 30 3.41 -15.77 0.67
N LYS A 31 4.24 -15.86 1.72
CA LYS A 31 4.90 -17.10 2.12
C LYS A 31 3.90 -18.21 2.44
N ARG A 32 2.84 -17.93 3.22
CA ARG A 32 1.76 -18.90 3.51
C ARG A 32 1.00 -19.37 2.27
N LYS A 33 1.00 -18.58 1.19
CA LYS A 33 0.39 -18.93 -0.09
C LYS A 33 1.37 -19.50 -1.10
N ALA A 34 2.62 -19.78 -0.68
CA ALA A 34 3.70 -20.23 -1.55
C ALA A 34 3.88 -19.33 -2.79
N ARG A 35 3.56 -18.03 -2.65
CA ARG A 35 3.68 -17.06 -3.73
C ARG A 35 5.11 -16.52 -3.74
N PRO A 36 5.86 -16.63 -4.85
CA PRO A 36 7.20 -16.06 -4.95
C PRO A 36 7.19 -14.54 -4.77
N VAL A 37 8.12 -14.01 -3.98
CA VAL A 37 8.22 -12.58 -3.67
C VAL A 37 9.61 -12.05 -4.02
N VAL A 38 9.64 -10.92 -4.70
CA VAL A 38 10.83 -10.07 -4.79
C VAL A 38 10.66 -8.90 -3.84
N ASP A 39 11.46 -8.89 -2.78
CA ASP A 39 11.43 -7.87 -1.72
C ASP A 39 12.56 -6.85 -1.92
N LEU A 40 12.20 -5.63 -2.33
CA LEU A 40 13.11 -4.50 -2.46
C LEU A 40 13.17 -3.72 -1.14
N LYS A 41 13.98 -4.24 -0.21
CA LYS A 41 14.16 -3.70 1.14
C LYS A 41 15.19 -2.56 1.21
N SER A 42 14.85 -1.48 1.89
CA SER A 42 15.71 -0.31 2.18
C SER A 42 16.43 0.19 0.92
N ARG A 43 17.77 0.22 0.91
CA ARG A 43 18.63 0.64 -0.22
C ARG A 43 18.39 -0.09 -1.56
N ARG A 44 17.59 -1.17 -1.58
CA ARG A 44 17.16 -1.86 -2.81
C ARG A 44 15.91 -1.27 -3.44
N ALA A 45 15.14 -0.47 -2.71
CA ALA A 45 13.95 0.20 -3.23
C ALA A 45 14.31 1.40 -4.13
N THR A 46 15.17 1.19 -5.11
CA THR A 46 15.64 2.22 -6.03
C THR A 46 14.95 2.10 -7.39
N LYS A 47 14.92 3.19 -8.16
CA LYS A 47 14.35 3.18 -9.52
C LYS A 47 15.02 2.14 -10.41
N LYS A 48 16.36 2.06 -10.35
CA LYS A 48 17.16 1.12 -11.15
C LYS A 48 16.77 -0.34 -10.86
N GLU A 49 16.69 -0.72 -9.59
CA GLU A 49 16.38 -2.09 -9.24
C GLU A 49 14.90 -2.42 -9.47
N PHE A 50 14.00 -1.51 -9.11
CA PHE A 50 12.56 -1.61 -9.35
C PHE A 50 12.24 -1.86 -10.83
N THR A 51 12.77 -1.02 -11.72
CA THR A 51 12.55 -1.16 -13.17
C THR A 51 13.19 -2.43 -13.74
N SER A 52 14.38 -2.80 -13.27
CA SER A 52 15.05 -4.05 -13.65
C SER A 52 14.23 -5.28 -13.28
N ILE A 53 13.69 -5.35 -12.06
CA ILE A 53 12.86 -6.47 -11.61
C ILE A 53 11.54 -6.55 -12.40
N LEU A 54 10.87 -5.42 -12.63
CA LEU A 54 9.62 -5.42 -13.39
C LEU A 54 9.79 -5.95 -14.81
N LYS A 55 10.93 -5.66 -15.44
CA LYS A 55 11.29 -6.17 -16.78
C LYS A 55 11.64 -7.67 -16.77
N LYS A 56 12.48 -8.10 -15.82
CA LYS A 56 13.02 -9.48 -15.78
C LYS A 56 12.04 -10.50 -15.22
N VAL A 57 11.41 -10.18 -14.08
CA VAL A 57 10.53 -11.11 -13.35
C VAL A 57 9.09 -11.03 -13.83
N GLN A 58 8.69 -9.87 -14.37
CA GLN A 58 7.33 -9.59 -14.83
C GLN A 58 6.25 -9.99 -13.81
N PRO A 59 6.31 -9.49 -12.56
CA PRO A 59 5.32 -9.82 -11.54
C PRO A 59 3.91 -9.41 -11.99
N SER A 60 2.90 -10.17 -11.57
CA SER A 60 1.48 -9.86 -11.78
C SER A 60 0.94 -8.88 -10.74
N LEU A 61 1.51 -8.86 -9.54
CA LEU A 61 1.15 -7.96 -8.44
C LEU A 61 2.36 -7.13 -8.01
N VAL A 62 2.16 -5.82 -7.90
CA VAL A 62 3.17 -4.86 -7.44
C VAL A 62 2.62 -4.10 -6.24
N ILE A 63 3.35 -4.12 -5.13
CA ILE A 63 3.03 -3.38 -3.91
C ILE A 63 4.10 -2.31 -3.72
N ILE A 64 3.67 -1.06 -3.62
CA ILE A 64 4.56 0.08 -3.49
C ILE A 64 4.29 0.73 -2.13
N ASN A 65 5.31 0.76 -1.28
CA ASN A 65 5.30 1.53 -0.05
C ASN A 65 6.32 2.65 -0.17
N GLY A 66 5.97 3.81 0.37
CA GLY A 66 6.83 4.98 0.40
C GLY A 66 6.01 6.26 0.26
N HIS A 67 6.72 7.38 0.22
CA HIS A 67 6.11 8.67 -0.07
C HIS A 67 5.61 8.75 -1.51
N GLY A 68 4.90 9.83 -1.80
CA GLY A 68 4.45 10.13 -3.15
C GLY A 68 3.64 11.40 -3.23
N SER A 69 3.05 11.59 -4.40
CA SER A 69 2.20 12.73 -4.72
C SER A 69 1.14 12.32 -5.72
N GLY A 70 0.32 13.29 -6.14
CA GLY A 70 -0.66 13.12 -7.21
C GLY A 70 -0.10 12.44 -8.47
N SER A 71 1.18 12.67 -8.76
CA SER A 71 1.83 12.25 -10.01
C SER A 71 2.97 11.26 -9.85
N THR A 72 3.31 10.83 -8.63
CA THR A 72 4.57 10.09 -8.36
C THR A 72 4.43 9.11 -7.21
N VAL A 73 5.08 7.94 -7.34
CA VAL A 73 5.39 7.04 -6.21
C VAL A 73 6.90 6.94 -6.03
N MET A 74 7.36 6.93 -4.78
CA MET A 74 8.77 7.04 -4.44
C MET A 74 9.29 5.78 -3.73
N GLY A 75 10.60 5.60 -3.78
CA GLY A 75 11.35 4.50 -3.18
C GLY A 75 12.17 4.96 -1.98
N GLN A 76 13.38 4.43 -1.86
CA GLN A 76 14.33 4.81 -0.82
C GLN A 76 14.82 6.25 -1.04
N ASP A 77 14.95 7.00 0.06
CA ASP A 77 15.42 8.39 0.08
C ASP A 77 14.61 9.29 -0.89
N ASP A 78 13.31 9.00 -1.00
CA ASP A 78 12.33 9.67 -1.87
C ASP A 78 12.65 9.64 -3.36
N GLU A 79 13.50 8.70 -3.81
CA GLU A 79 13.80 8.52 -5.23
C GLU A 79 12.50 8.20 -6.02
N PRO A 80 12.11 9.00 -7.03
CA PRO A 80 10.95 8.70 -7.85
C PRO A 80 11.10 7.38 -8.62
N LEU A 81 10.19 6.43 -8.38
CA LEU A 81 10.18 5.14 -9.08
C LEU A 81 9.40 5.24 -10.40
N VAL A 82 8.20 5.80 -10.31
CA VAL A 82 7.29 6.01 -11.45
C VAL A 82 6.63 7.37 -11.29
N THR A 83 6.52 8.11 -12.40
CA THR A 83 5.81 9.38 -12.46
C THR A 83 4.82 9.38 -13.62
N THR A 84 3.90 10.33 -13.66
CA THR A 84 3.04 10.58 -14.84
C THR A 84 3.81 10.91 -16.13
N ARG A 85 5.12 11.17 -16.05
CA ARG A 85 5.98 11.49 -17.20
C ARG A 85 7.03 10.43 -17.49
N ASP A 86 7.16 9.41 -16.64
CA ASP A 86 8.27 8.47 -16.68
C ASP A 86 7.89 7.10 -16.10
N ASN A 87 8.23 6.03 -16.82
CA ASN A 87 7.92 4.63 -16.50
C ASN A 87 6.42 4.30 -16.31
N LEU A 88 5.49 5.05 -16.92
CA LEU A 88 4.05 4.78 -16.78
C LEU A 88 3.62 3.40 -17.28
N ASP A 89 4.19 2.95 -18.39
CA ASP A 89 3.87 1.69 -19.08
C ASP A 89 4.38 0.45 -18.35
N ILE A 90 5.25 0.63 -17.35
CA ILE A 90 5.86 -0.48 -16.60
C ILE A 90 4.85 -1.33 -15.83
N PHE A 91 3.65 -0.77 -15.59
CA PHE A 91 2.54 -1.45 -14.94
C PHE A 91 1.57 -2.13 -15.89
N LYS A 92 1.82 -2.12 -17.20
CA LYS A 92 0.95 -2.78 -18.19
C LYS A 92 0.69 -4.24 -17.83
N GLY A 93 -0.59 -4.59 -17.73
CA GLY A 93 -1.10 -5.90 -17.38
C GLY A 93 -1.04 -6.26 -15.88
N LYS A 94 -0.53 -5.38 -15.01
CA LYS A 94 -0.31 -5.66 -13.59
C LYS A 94 -1.44 -5.13 -12.72
N ILE A 95 -1.61 -5.72 -11.54
CA ILE A 95 -2.33 -5.10 -10.44
C ILE A 95 -1.31 -4.35 -9.60
N VAL A 96 -1.58 -3.08 -9.32
CA VAL A 96 -0.73 -2.22 -8.50
C VAL A 96 -1.49 -1.84 -7.24
N TYR A 97 -0.84 -1.99 -6.09
CA TYR A 97 -1.30 -1.38 -4.85
C TYR A 97 -0.22 -0.42 -4.35
N ALA A 98 -0.55 0.87 -4.28
CA ALA A 98 0.35 1.91 -3.80
C ALA A 98 -0.15 2.48 -2.46
N ARG A 99 0.62 2.23 -1.40
CA ARG A 99 0.46 2.91 -0.11
C ARG A 99 1.35 4.14 -0.09
N SER A 100 0.90 5.14 -0.83
CA SER A 100 1.64 6.35 -1.18
C SER A 100 0.64 7.49 -1.42
N CYS A 101 0.90 8.65 -0.81
CA CYS A 101 -0.03 9.78 -0.75
C CYS A 101 -0.47 10.27 -2.14
N LYS A 102 -1.77 10.51 -2.31
CA LYS A 102 -2.39 11.06 -3.54
C LYS A 102 -2.09 10.26 -4.82
N SER A 103 -1.49 9.08 -4.72
CA SER A 103 -1.04 8.31 -5.88
C SER A 103 -2.16 7.90 -6.84
N ALA A 104 -3.41 7.83 -6.37
CA ALA A 104 -4.57 7.57 -7.23
C ALA A 104 -5.23 8.84 -7.81
N GLN A 105 -4.70 10.04 -7.53
CA GLN A 105 -5.25 11.30 -8.03
C GLN A 105 -4.97 11.49 -9.54
N LYS A 106 -3.72 11.33 -9.97
CA LYS A 106 -3.32 11.46 -11.40
C LYS A 106 -2.54 10.25 -11.90
N LEU A 107 -1.61 9.73 -11.09
CA LEU A 107 -0.77 8.60 -11.47
C LEU A 107 -1.61 7.32 -11.69
N GLY A 108 -2.47 6.96 -10.74
CA GLY A 108 -3.35 5.78 -10.86
C GLY A 108 -4.16 5.73 -12.16
N PRO A 109 -4.95 6.79 -12.49
CA PRO A 109 -5.67 6.88 -13.76
C PRO A 109 -4.75 6.77 -14.99
N ALA A 110 -3.57 7.42 -14.95
CA ALA A 110 -2.60 7.35 -16.05
C ALA A 110 -2.03 5.93 -16.24
N CYS A 111 -1.77 5.19 -15.15
CA CYS A 111 -1.31 3.80 -15.20
C CYS A 111 -2.39 2.88 -15.79
N VAL A 112 -3.67 3.06 -15.40
CA VAL A 112 -4.79 2.29 -15.95
C VAL A 112 -4.97 2.60 -17.44
N ALA A 113 -4.90 3.87 -17.84
CA ALA A 113 -4.96 4.26 -19.26
C ALA A 113 -3.83 3.64 -20.08
N GLN A 114 -2.64 3.43 -19.48
CA GLN A 114 -1.51 2.74 -20.10
C GLN A 114 -1.55 1.20 -19.97
N GLY A 115 -2.67 0.66 -19.48
CA GLY A 115 -2.97 -0.75 -19.50
C GLY A 115 -2.64 -1.52 -18.23
N ALA A 116 -2.42 -0.85 -17.08
CA ALA A 116 -2.50 -1.55 -15.79
C ALA A 116 -3.90 -2.17 -15.63
N LYS A 117 -3.98 -3.40 -15.11
CA LYS A 117 -5.27 -4.08 -14.92
C LYS A 117 -6.10 -3.36 -13.87
N ALA A 118 -5.48 -3.09 -12.73
CA ALA A 118 -6.09 -2.34 -11.64
C ALA A 118 -5.03 -1.56 -10.89
N TYR A 119 -5.42 -0.41 -10.35
CA TYR A 119 -4.61 0.42 -9.48
C TYR A 119 -5.38 0.73 -8.20
N ILE A 120 -4.88 0.23 -7.08
CA ILE A 120 -5.42 0.52 -5.76
C ILE A 120 -4.48 1.50 -5.08
N GLY A 121 -5.01 2.63 -4.60
CA GLY A 121 -4.21 3.67 -3.97
C GLY A 121 -5.08 4.67 -3.24
N TYR A 122 -4.57 5.88 -3.04
CA TYR A 122 -5.25 6.92 -2.29
C TYR A 122 -5.49 8.15 -3.17
N SER A 123 -6.73 8.64 -3.21
CA SER A 123 -7.10 9.87 -3.93
C SER A 123 -6.67 11.14 -3.20
N ASP A 124 -6.32 11.02 -1.92
CA ASP A 124 -5.72 12.05 -1.09
C ASP A 124 -4.57 11.46 -0.24
N ASP A 125 -4.05 12.21 0.74
CA ASP A 125 -2.97 11.76 1.61
C ASP A 125 -3.38 10.50 2.40
N PHE A 126 -2.47 9.53 2.49
CA PHE A 126 -2.62 8.41 3.41
C PHE A 126 -2.01 8.82 4.75
N VAL A 127 -2.80 8.78 5.82
CA VAL A 127 -2.41 9.33 7.12
C VAL A 127 -2.50 8.26 8.19
N PHE A 128 -1.40 8.05 8.92
CA PHE A 128 -1.44 7.24 10.13
C PHE A 128 -0.80 7.99 11.29
N ILE A 129 -1.40 7.82 12.47
CA ILE A 129 -0.87 8.36 13.71
C ILE A 129 -0.04 7.28 14.39
N CYS A 130 1.11 7.67 14.93
CA CYS A 130 2.00 6.79 15.67
C CYS A 130 2.21 7.29 17.10
N ASP A 131 2.41 6.36 18.01
CA ASP A 131 2.84 6.63 19.38
C ASP A 131 4.35 6.95 19.38
N GLN A 132 4.70 8.15 19.81
CA GLN A 132 6.08 8.64 19.89
C GLN A 132 6.98 7.73 20.74
N SER A 133 6.42 7.02 21.73
CA SER A 133 7.16 6.05 22.54
C SER A 133 7.45 4.73 21.81
N LYS A 134 6.86 4.51 20.64
CA LYS A 134 6.94 3.27 19.84
C LYS A 134 7.66 3.44 18.50
N LEU A 135 8.25 4.60 18.22
CA LEU A 135 8.95 4.86 16.95
C LEU A 135 10.02 3.82 16.61
N THR A 136 10.72 3.27 17.61
CA THR A 136 11.74 2.22 17.42
C THR A 136 11.18 0.80 17.44
N LYS A 137 9.89 0.63 17.75
CA LYS A 137 9.18 -0.65 17.80
C LYS A 137 7.82 -0.57 17.06
N PRO A 138 7.77 -0.26 15.76
CA PRO A 138 6.51 0.03 15.05
C PRO A 138 5.44 -1.07 15.12
N LYS A 139 5.84 -2.34 15.23
CA LYS A 139 4.91 -3.48 15.34
C LYS A 139 4.20 -3.56 16.70
N GLN A 140 4.71 -2.87 17.72
CA GLN A 140 4.12 -2.79 19.06
C GLN A 140 3.23 -1.54 19.24
N ASP A 141 3.14 -0.69 18.21
CA ASP A 141 2.32 0.50 18.21
C ASP A 141 0.86 0.17 17.91
N ASN A 142 0.02 0.17 18.95
CA ASN A 142 -1.41 -0.11 18.83
C ASN A 142 -2.17 1.03 18.15
N THR A 143 -1.65 2.26 18.17
CA THR A 143 -2.25 3.41 17.48
C THR A 143 -2.06 3.26 15.98
N ALA A 144 -0.82 3.09 15.52
CA ALA A 144 -0.52 2.92 14.10
C ALA A 144 -1.13 1.65 13.51
N LYS A 145 -1.28 0.59 14.33
CA LYS A 145 -1.99 -0.64 13.96
C LYS A 145 -3.39 -0.37 13.42
N LEU A 146 -4.11 0.62 13.96
CA LEU A 146 -5.47 0.94 13.54
C LEU A 146 -5.58 1.36 12.07
N PHE A 147 -4.49 1.88 11.50
CA PHE A 147 -4.38 2.33 10.11
C PHE A 147 -3.71 1.28 9.23
N LEU A 148 -2.57 0.76 9.68
CA LEU A 148 -1.71 -0.09 8.86
C LEU A 148 -2.24 -1.52 8.71
N GLU A 149 -2.95 -2.05 9.71
CA GLU A 149 -3.57 -3.37 9.61
C GLU A 149 -4.72 -3.42 8.58
N PRO A 150 -5.68 -2.47 8.56
CA PRO A 150 -6.64 -2.36 7.47
C PRO A 150 -5.98 -2.18 6.10
N ALA A 151 -5.02 -1.26 5.96
CA ALA A 151 -4.32 -1.04 4.68
C ALA A 151 -3.62 -2.31 4.16
N ASN A 152 -3.06 -3.14 5.05
CA ASN A 152 -2.48 -4.44 4.69
C ASN A 152 -3.53 -5.45 4.16
N GLN A 153 -4.83 -5.27 4.42
CA GLN A 153 -5.85 -6.20 3.91
C GLN A 153 -5.99 -6.18 2.40
N ILE A 154 -5.63 -5.07 1.74
CA ILE A 154 -5.63 -5.00 0.27
C ILE A 154 -4.62 -6.02 -0.27
N ALA A 155 -3.35 -5.83 0.10
CA ALA A 155 -2.25 -6.70 -0.31
C ALA A 155 -2.50 -8.17 0.05
N THR A 156 -2.89 -8.44 1.31
CA THR A 156 -3.13 -9.82 1.76
C THR A 156 -4.39 -10.43 1.13
N GLY A 157 -5.37 -9.63 0.74
CA GLY A 157 -6.55 -10.05 -0.02
C GLY A 157 -6.18 -10.49 -1.43
N LEU A 158 -5.44 -9.66 -2.16
CA LEU A 158 -4.93 -9.97 -3.50
C LEU A 158 -4.06 -11.24 -3.50
N ILE A 159 -3.16 -11.36 -2.53
CA ILE A 159 -2.33 -12.57 -2.33
C ILE A 159 -3.19 -13.82 -2.10
N LYS A 160 -4.34 -13.68 -1.43
CA LYS A 160 -5.29 -14.78 -1.18
C LYS A 160 -6.22 -15.06 -2.37
N GLY A 161 -6.06 -14.34 -3.47
CA GLY A 161 -6.84 -14.53 -4.70
C GLY A 161 -8.14 -13.74 -4.77
N LEU A 162 -8.37 -12.77 -3.88
CA LEU A 162 -9.49 -11.83 -4.04
C LEU A 162 -9.30 -10.98 -5.30
N THR A 163 -10.42 -10.49 -5.84
CA THR A 163 -10.37 -9.46 -6.88
C THR A 163 -9.87 -8.13 -6.30
N ALA A 164 -9.49 -7.19 -7.16
CA ALA A 164 -9.07 -5.85 -6.75
C ALA A 164 -10.18 -5.12 -5.95
N GLY A 165 -11.43 -5.19 -6.41
CA GLY A 165 -12.59 -4.63 -5.72
C GLY A 165 -12.85 -5.31 -4.37
N ASP A 166 -12.81 -6.64 -4.31
CA ASP A 166 -13.02 -7.39 -3.06
C ASP A 166 -11.93 -7.09 -2.03
N ALA A 167 -10.67 -6.95 -2.46
CA ALA A 167 -9.55 -6.60 -1.60
C ALA A 167 -9.72 -5.19 -0.99
N GLN A 168 -10.18 -4.22 -1.79
CA GLN A 168 -10.55 -2.89 -1.30
C GLN A 168 -11.70 -2.95 -0.28
N ILE A 169 -12.79 -3.64 -0.61
CA ILE A 169 -13.97 -3.78 0.26
C ILE A 169 -13.56 -4.39 1.60
N LYS A 170 -12.67 -5.40 1.56
CA LYS A 170 -12.15 -6.03 2.77
C LYS A 170 -11.36 -5.06 3.65
N SER A 171 -10.47 -4.25 3.07
CA SER A 171 -9.77 -3.18 3.81
C SER A 171 -10.75 -2.19 4.44
N MET A 172 -11.74 -1.71 3.67
CA MET A 172 -12.78 -0.80 4.18
C MET A 172 -13.59 -1.43 5.33
N LYS A 173 -13.88 -2.73 5.28
CA LYS A 173 -14.54 -3.44 6.41
C LYS A 173 -13.67 -3.42 7.67
N HIS A 174 -12.35 -3.55 7.55
CA HIS A 174 -11.44 -3.45 8.68
C HIS A 174 -11.39 -2.03 9.26
N TYR A 175 -11.34 -1.00 8.42
CA TYR A 175 -11.46 0.40 8.88
C TYR A 175 -12.78 0.63 9.61
N ARG A 176 -13.93 0.22 9.04
CA ARG A 176 -15.24 0.36 9.68
C ARG A 176 -15.31 -0.32 11.04
N ARG A 177 -14.67 -1.48 11.20
CA ARG A 177 -14.61 -2.18 12.49
C ARG A 177 -13.82 -1.37 13.52
N ASN A 178 -12.66 -0.83 13.13
CA ASN A 178 -11.85 0.02 14.02
C ASN A 178 -12.62 1.29 14.40
N ILE A 179 -13.23 1.97 13.43
CA ILE A 179 -14.06 3.17 13.63
C ILE A 179 -15.22 2.87 14.59
N ARG A 180 -15.98 1.79 14.38
CA ARG A 180 -17.08 1.40 15.28
C ARG A 180 -16.61 1.17 16.72
N ARG A 181 -15.47 0.51 16.89
CA ARG A 181 -14.89 0.27 18.21
C ARG A 181 -14.52 1.58 18.91
N LEU A 182 -14.02 2.57 18.17
CA LEU A 182 -13.62 3.87 18.72
C LEU A 182 -14.79 4.85 18.92
N MET A 183 -16.00 4.51 18.47
CA MET A 183 -17.21 5.29 18.74
C MET A 183 -17.97 4.83 19.99
N THR A 184 -17.51 3.77 20.69
CA THR A 184 -18.14 3.33 21.93
C THR A 184 -17.74 4.24 23.09
N SER A 185 -18.57 4.36 24.12
CA SER A 185 -18.33 5.24 25.28
C SER A 185 -17.17 4.81 26.19
N GLU A 186 -16.46 3.73 25.85
CA GLU A 186 -15.42 3.11 26.68
C GLU A 186 -14.00 3.48 26.27
N VAL A 187 -13.81 4.22 25.16
CA VAL A 187 -12.48 4.58 24.66
C VAL A 187 -12.02 5.94 25.19
N SER A 188 -10.69 6.13 25.25
CA SER A 188 -10.13 7.41 25.71
C SER A 188 -10.40 8.53 24.69
N LYS A 189 -10.30 9.79 25.13
CA LYS A 189 -10.46 10.94 24.23
C LYS A 189 -9.41 10.93 23.12
N GLU A 190 -8.16 10.59 23.46
CA GLU A 190 -7.05 10.49 22.52
C GLU A 190 -7.31 9.42 21.44
N GLU A 191 -7.97 8.32 21.79
CA GLU A 191 -8.37 7.30 20.83
C GLU A 191 -9.52 7.78 19.93
N SER A 192 -10.46 8.55 20.47
CA SER A 192 -11.56 9.17 19.70
C SER A 192 -11.05 10.20 18.68
N ASP A 193 -9.99 10.93 19.01
CA ASP A 193 -9.33 11.90 18.12
C ASP A 193 -8.72 11.25 16.85
N LEU A 194 -8.60 9.92 16.82
CA LEU A 194 -8.16 9.15 15.64
C LEU A 194 -9.27 8.96 14.59
N LEU A 195 -10.54 9.11 14.97
CA LEU A 195 -11.70 8.83 14.11
C LEU A 195 -11.69 9.60 12.77
N PRO A 196 -11.36 10.91 12.72
CA PRO A 196 -11.31 11.64 11.47
C PRO A 196 -10.27 11.05 10.49
N TYR A 197 -9.09 10.69 10.99
CA TYR A 197 -8.01 10.14 10.17
C TYR A 197 -8.33 8.72 9.65
N LEU A 198 -8.91 7.87 10.49
CA LEU A 198 -9.36 6.53 10.05
C LEU A 198 -10.47 6.62 8.99
N THR A 199 -11.38 7.57 9.16
CA THR A 199 -12.46 7.83 8.20
C THR A 199 -11.91 8.39 6.89
N TRP A 200 -10.92 9.27 6.99
CA TRP A 200 -10.20 9.86 5.86
C TRP A 200 -9.55 8.78 4.99
N ASP A 201 -8.68 7.96 5.58
CA ASP A 201 -8.00 6.87 4.86
C ASP A 201 -8.99 5.91 4.21
N MET A 202 -10.06 5.54 4.94
CA MET A 202 -11.10 4.66 4.42
C MET A 202 -11.82 5.25 3.21
N ARG A 203 -12.10 6.56 3.22
CA ARG A 203 -12.83 7.24 2.14
C ARG A 203 -11.95 7.52 0.92
N HIS A 204 -10.67 7.79 1.12
CA HIS A 204 -9.75 8.12 0.04
C HIS A 204 -9.04 6.90 -0.57
N GLN A 205 -9.16 5.72 0.04
CA GLN A 205 -8.74 4.47 -0.58
C GLN A 205 -9.65 4.11 -1.78
N VAL A 206 -9.10 4.05 -2.98
CA VAL A 206 -9.83 3.80 -4.23
C VAL A 206 -9.19 2.67 -5.06
N CYS A 207 -10.00 2.03 -5.89
CA CYS A 207 -9.62 0.97 -6.82
C CYS A 207 -10.05 1.45 -8.21
N LEU A 208 -9.08 1.59 -9.10
CA LEU A 208 -9.26 2.07 -10.46
C LEU A 208 -8.99 0.93 -11.44
N GLY A 209 -9.62 0.97 -12.61
CA GLY A 209 -9.48 -0.07 -13.64
C GLY A 209 -10.45 -1.23 -13.43
N ASP A 210 -9.99 -2.45 -13.72
CA ASP A 210 -10.79 -3.67 -13.61
C ASP A 210 -10.88 -4.16 -12.16
N GLU A 211 -12.00 -3.89 -11.50
CA GLU A 211 -12.28 -4.36 -10.14
C GLU A 211 -12.32 -5.90 -10.02
N ASN A 212 -12.51 -6.63 -11.12
CA ASN A 212 -12.51 -8.09 -11.15
C ASN A 212 -11.11 -8.70 -11.33
N ALA A 213 -10.08 -7.87 -11.54
CA ALA A 213 -8.71 -8.35 -11.74
C ALA A 213 -8.22 -9.12 -10.51
N ARG A 214 -7.57 -10.27 -10.74
CA ARG A 214 -6.98 -11.13 -9.69
C ARG A 214 -5.46 -11.15 -9.76
N GLY A 215 -4.84 -11.14 -8.58
CA GLY A 215 -3.39 -11.06 -8.38
C GLY A 215 -2.68 -12.37 -8.62
#